data_AF-A0A3M1QGK3-F1
#
_entry.id   AF-A0A3M1QGK3-F1
#
_cell.length_a   1.000
_cell.length_b   1.000
_cell.length_c   1.000
_cell.angle_alpha   90.00
_cell.angle_beta   90.00
_cell.angle_gamma   90.00
#
_symmetry.space_group_name_H-M   'P 1'
#
loop_
_entity.id
_entity.type
_entity.pdbx_description
1 polymer ?
#
loop_
_entity_poly.entity_id
_entity_poly.type
_entity_poly.pdbx_seq_one_letter_code
_entity_poly.pdbx_strand_id
1 'polypeptide(L)'
;MRRRIIITLIILATPFIVGLALTFEIINIDFVSFMEHQESIGYREGPRLLPPAGSVPISGVEVPPDGSLPENPIAASEESLARGEVLYRVNCGVCHGDMGRGDGPVAPYFNESPDASEVSDITSPRITREEDGLIYL
;
A
#
# COMPACT_ATOMS: atom_id res chain seq x y z
N MET A 1 20.10 27.66 54.17
CA MET A 1 21.12 26.75 53.58
C MET A 1 20.50 25.75 52.62
N ARG A 2 19.51 24.94 53.04
CA ARG A 2 18.81 23.94 52.20
C ARG A 2 18.26 24.48 50.86
N ARG A 3 17.59 25.64 50.85
CA ARG A 3 17.05 26.26 49.63
C ARG A 3 18.14 26.61 48.59
N ARG A 4 19.32 27.05 49.03
CA ARG A 4 20.43 27.37 48.11
C ARG A 4 21.03 26.09 47.52
N ILE A 5 21.18 25.06 48.34
CA ILE A 5 21.64 23.74 47.89
C ILE A 5 20.67 23.16 46.85
N ILE A 6 19.36 23.22 47.09
CA ILE A 6 18.35 22.73 46.14
C ILE A 6 18.42 23.48 44.80
N ILE A 7 18.51 24.82 44.83
CA ILE A 7 18.61 25.62 43.60
C ILE A 7 19.89 25.30 42.82
N THR A 8 21.03 25.15 43.51
CA THR A 8 22.28 24.76 42.87
C THR A 8 22.20 23.36 42.25
N LEU A 9 21.58 22.40 42.94
CA LEU A 9 21.38 21.05 42.40
C LEU A 9 20.48 21.05 41.16
N ILE A 10 19.39 21.84 41.16
CA ILE A 10 18.52 21.97 39.99
C ILE A 10 19.30 22.54 38.81
N ILE A 11 20.01 23.66 38.99
CA ILE A 11 20.79 24.30 37.92
C ILE A 11 21.83 23.35 37.33
N LEU A 12 22.48 22.53 38.17
CA LEU A 12 23.45 21.54 37.71
C LEU A 12 22.80 20.34 37.01
N ALA A 13 21.61 19.92 37.43
CA ALA A 13 20.90 18.77 36.85
C ALA A 13 20.14 19.10 35.56
N THR A 14 19.63 20.33 35.41
CA THR A 14 18.85 20.75 34.23
C THR A 14 19.56 20.51 32.89
N PRO A 15 20.84 20.91 32.67
CA PRO A 15 21.49 20.67 31.37
C PRO A 15 21.67 19.17 31.08
N PHE A 16 21.87 18.34 32.11
CA PHE A 16 21.98 16.89 31.95
C PHE A 16 20.63 16.27 31.55
N ILE A 17 19.53 16.66 32.22
CA ILE A 17 18.18 16.17 31.93
C ILE A 17 17.74 16.62 30.53
N VAL A 18 17.96 17.89 30.18
CA VAL A 18 17.64 18.44 28.85
C VAL A 18 18.50 17.77 27.78
N GLY A 19 19.79 17.59 28.02
CA GLY A 19 20.67 16.86 27.10
C GLY A 19 20.19 15.43 26.86
N LEU A 20 19.83 14.70 27.92
CA LEU A 20 19.31 13.34 27.81
C LEU A 20 17.98 13.31 27.04
N ALA A 21 17.03 14.19 27.36
CA ALA A 21 15.77 14.29 26.62
C ALA A 21 15.99 14.59 25.13
N LEU A 22 16.90 15.53 24.80
CA LEU A 22 17.25 15.85 23.41
C LEU A 22 17.91 14.66 22.69
N THR A 23 18.75 13.88 23.36
CA THR A 23 19.39 12.71 22.74
C THR A 23 18.41 11.59 22.42
N PHE A 24 17.35 11.43 23.22
CA PHE A 24 16.33 10.40 23.02
C PHE A 24 15.25 10.82 22.01
N GLU A 25 14.77 12.06 22.03
CA GLU A 25 13.66 12.48 21.16
C GLU A 25 14.12 13.14 19.85
N ILE A 26 15.24 13.85 19.84
CA ILE A 26 15.65 14.69 18.70
C ILE A 26 16.81 14.08 17.92
N ILE A 27 17.80 13.50 18.60
CA ILE A 27 19.05 13.02 17.97
C ILE A 27 19.00 11.52 17.64
N ASN A 28 18.09 10.74 18.24
CA ASN A 28 17.98 9.27 18.08
C ASN A 28 19.36 8.59 18.09
N ILE A 29 20.02 8.59 19.25
CA ILE A 29 21.26 7.83 19.41
C ILE A 29 20.90 6.34 19.49
N ASP A 30 21.20 5.59 18.43
CA ASP A 30 21.10 4.13 18.40
C ASP A 30 22.15 3.53 19.35
N PHE A 31 21.69 3.04 20.50
CA PHE A 31 22.54 2.31 21.43
C PHE A 31 22.46 0.81 21.10
N VAL A 32 23.62 0.15 21.08
CA VAL A 32 23.79 -1.28 20.74
C VAL A 32 22.90 -2.27 21.51
N SER A 33 22.24 -1.84 22.59
CA SER A 33 21.29 -2.65 23.38
C SER A 33 19.83 -2.49 22.98
N PHE A 34 19.48 -1.61 22.05
CA PHE A 34 18.08 -1.28 21.73
C PHE A 34 17.37 -2.29 20.82
N MET A 35 18.12 -3.21 20.19
CA MET A 35 17.55 -4.27 19.35
C MET A 35 16.54 -3.77 18.29
N GLU A 36 16.62 -2.50 17.92
CA GLU A 36 15.78 -1.87 16.88
C GLU A 36 16.10 -2.44 15.50
N HIS A 37 17.39 -2.69 15.27
CA HIS A 37 17.92 -3.42 14.12
C HIS A 37 18.25 -4.85 14.55
N GLN A 38 17.46 -5.79 14.06
CA GLN A 38 17.66 -7.21 14.31
C GLN A 38 18.36 -7.85 13.11
N GLU A 39 19.01 -9.00 13.31
CA GLU A 39 19.59 -9.76 12.20
C GLU A 39 18.53 -10.40 11.29
N SER A 40 17.27 -10.48 11.74
CA SER A 40 16.16 -11.00 10.95
C SER A 40 15.67 -9.98 9.92
N ILE A 41 15.32 -10.46 8.72
CA ILE A 41 14.79 -9.63 7.66
C ILE A 41 13.29 -9.41 7.92
N GLY A 42 12.90 -8.15 8.15
CA GLY A 42 11.50 -7.77 8.28
C GLY A 42 10.70 -7.94 6.99
N TYR A 43 9.37 -7.98 7.08
CA TYR A 43 8.48 -8.19 5.91
C TYR A 43 8.70 -7.18 4.78
N ARG A 44 9.01 -5.92 5.10
CA ARG A 44 9.26 -4.86 4.11
C ARG A 44 10.75 -4.61 3.85
N GLU A 45 11.62 -5.32 4.57
CA GLU A 45 13.07 -5.20 4.47
C GLU A 45 13.58 -6.04 3.28
N GLY A 46 14.63 -5.56 2.63
CA GLY A 46 15.26 -6.31 1.54
C GLY A 46 16.22 -7.37 2.08
N PRO A 47 16.65 -8.34 1.25
CA PRO A 47 16.22 -8.60 -0.12
C PRO A 47 14.87 -9.35 -0.17
N ARG A 48 13.92 -8.86 -0.98
CA ARG A 48 12.67 -9.59 -1.25
C ARG A 48 12.94 -10.68 -2.28
N LEU A 49 13.05 -11.91 -1.80
CA LEU A 49 13.17 -13.07 -2.66
C LEU A 49 11.81 -13.36 -3.29
N LEU A 50 11.74 -13.32 -4.62
CA LEU A 50 10.58 -13.79 -5.35
C LEU A 50 10.48 -15.32 -5.19
N PRO A 51 9.25 -15.87 -5.18
CA PRO A 51 9.09 -17.32 -5.23
C PRO A 51 9.76 -17.90 -6.50
N PRO A 52 10.28 -19.15 -6.44
CA PRO A 52 10.83 -19.81 -7.62
C PRO A 52 9.82 -19.83 -8.77
N ALA A 53 10.29 -19.65 -10.01
CA ALA A 53 9.44 -19.69 -11.19
C ALA A 53 8.67 -21.02 -11.26
N GLY A 54 7.34 -20.94 -11.43
CA GLY A 54 6.45 -22.12 -11.49
C GLY A 54 6.08 -22.74 -10.15
N SER A 55 6.45 -22.15 -9.01
CA SER A 55 5.96 -22.63 -7.71
C SER A 55 4.46 -22.35 -7.56
N VAL A 56 3.71 -23.34 -7.06
CA VAL A 56 2.27 -23.20 -6.79
C VAL A 56 2.08 -23.04 -5.27
N PRO A 57 1.39 -21.98 -4.80
CA PRO A 57 1.13 -21.82 -3.38
C PRO A 57 0.12 -22.86 -2.89
N ILE A 58 0.12 -23.14 -1.58
CA ILE A 58 -0.83 -24.09 -0.97
C ILE A 58 -2.30 -23.66 -1.11
N SER A 59 -2.54 -22.36 -1.35
CA SER A 59 -3.85 -21.78 -1.64
C SER A 59 -4.39 -22.18 -3.02
N GLY A 60 -3.56 -22.78 -3.87
CA GLY A 60 -3.94 -23.26 -5.20
C GLY A 60 -3.44 -22.36 -6.32
N VAL A 61 -3.97 -22.60 -7.53
CA VAL A 61 -3.62 -21.88 -8.74
C VAL A 61 -4.62 -20.74 -8.93
N GLU A 62 -4.13 -19.49 -8.99
CA GLU A 62 -4.97 -18.30 -9.17
C GLU A 62 -5.41 -18.10 -10.64
N VAL A 63 -4.62 -18.58 -11.61
CA VAL A 63 -4.89 -18.44 -13.05
C VAL A 63 -4.82 -19.81 -13.75
N PRO A 64 -5.87 -20.22 -14.50
CA PRO A 64 -5.89 -21.51 -15.20
C PRO A 64 -4.61 -21.75 -16.05
N PRO A 65 -3.89 -22.88 -15.87
CA PRO A 65 -2.63 -23.14 -16.59
C PRO A 65 -2.80 -23.30 -18.11
N ASP A 66 -4.02 -23.57 -18.57
CA ASP A 66 -4.37 -23.75 -19.97
C ASP A 66 -4.69 -22.42 -20.68
N GLY A 67 -4.66 -21.29 -19.96
CA GLY A 67 -4.97 -19.97 -20.50
C GLY A 67 -6.47 -19.73 -20.74
N SER A 68 -7.34 -20.58 -20.20
CA SER A 68 -8.79 -20.33 -20.20
C SER A 68 -9.14 -19.13 -19.31
N LEU A 69 -10.22 -18.43 -19.67
CA LEU A 69 -10.75 -17.33 -18.84
C LEU A 69 -11.32 -17.91 -17.55
N PRO A 70 -10.92 -17.41 -16.36
CA PRO A 70 -11.48 -17.89 -15.11
C PRO A 70 -12.96 -17.50 -15.00
N GLU A 71 -13.78 -18.43 -14.54
CA GLU A 71 -15.15 -18.11 -14.13
C GLU A 71 -15.13 -17.45 -12.75
N ASN A 72 -15.89 -16.37 -12.58
CA ASN A 72 -16.01 -15.70 -11.30
C ASN A 72 -16.76 -16.60 -10.29
N PRO A 73 -16.08 -17.10 -9.24
CA PRO A 73 -16.69 -18.03 -8.31
C PRO A 73 -17.64 -17.32 -7.33
N ILE A 74 -17.66 -15.99 -7.32
CA ILE A 74 -18.43 -15.17 -6.39
C ILE A 74 -19.67 -14.62 -7.11
N ALA A 75 -20.84 -15.04 -6.65
CA ALA A 75 -22.09 -14.48 -7.15
C ALA A 75 -22.19 -12.97 -6.86
N ALA A 76 -22.86 -12.23 -7.75
CA ALA A 76 -23.18 -10.81 -7.60
C ALA A 76 -24.31 -10.59 -6.56
N SER A 77 -24.06 -10.96 -5.31
CA SER A 77 -24.91 -10.66 -4.16
C SER A 77 -24.77 -9.19 -3.75
N GLU A 78 -25.71 -8.69 -2.96
CA GLU A 78 -25.63 -7.34 -2.40
C GLU A 78 -24.32 -7.11 -1.62
N GLU A 79 -23.87 -8.12 -0.86
CA GLU A 79 -22.60 -8.04 -0.12
C GLU A 79 -21.37 -7.98 -1.04
N SER A 80 -21.32 -8.80 -2.10
CA SER A 80 -20.18 -8.79 -3.02
C SER A 80 -20.14 -7.50 -3.83
N LEU A 81 -21.29 -6.99 -4.27
CA LEU A 81 -21.40 -5.71 -4.97
C LEU A 81 -21.01 -4.53 -4.08
N ALA A 82 -21.45 -4.49 -2.82
CA ALA A 82 -21.07 -3.43 -1.88
C ALA A 82 -19.56 -3.42 -1.62
N ARG A 83 -18.92 -4.59 -1.48
CA ARG A 83 -17.46 -4.69 -1.38
C ARG A 83 -16.77 -4.27 -2.68
N GLY A 84 -17.32 -4.71 -3.82
CA GLY A 84 -16.84 -4.37 -5.16
C GLY A 84 -16.83 -2.86 -5.39
N GLU A 85 -17.86 -2.14 -4.98
CA GLU A 85 -17.94 -0.67 -5.08
C GLU A 85 -16.80 0.02 -4.32
N VAL A 86 -16.52 -0.42 -3.09
CA VAL A 86 -15.41 0.12 -2.29
C VAL A 86 -14.08 -0.13 -2.97
N LEU A 87 -13.84 -1.34 -3.44
CA LEU A 87 -12.59 -1.71 -4.13
C LEU A 87 -12.44 -0.97 -5.46
N TYR A 88 -13.53 -0.83 -6.22
CA TYR A 88 -13.55 -0.12 -7.49
C TYR A 88 -13.13 1.34 -7.30
N ARG A 89 -13.72 2.05 -6.32
CA ARG A 89 -13.39 3.45 -6.06
C ARG A 89 -11.92 3.65 -5.68
N VAL A 90 -11.33 2.70 -4.94
CA VAL A 90 -9.93 2.78 -4.49
C VAL A 90 -8.95 2.46 -5.62
N ASN A 91 -9.22 1.43 -6.42
CA ASN A 91 -8.21 0.86 -7.33
C ASN A 91 -8.47 1.21 -8.80
N CYS A 92 -9.72 1.43 -9.21
CA CYS A 92 -10.12 1.61 -10.61
C CYS A 92 -10.62 3.03 -10.89
N GLY A 93 -11.45 3.59 -10.01
CA GLY A 93 -12.11 4.89 -10.18
C GLY A 93 -11.16 6.08 -10.27
N VAL A 94 -9.94 5.95 -9.74
CA VAL A 94 -8.88 6.96 -9.87
C VAL A 94 -8.59 7.26 -11.35
N CYS A 95 -8.58 6.23 -12.21
CA CYS A 95 -8.38 6.37 -13.66
C CYS A 95 -9.70 6.38 -14.42
N HIS A 96 -10.59 5.42 -14.13
CA HIS A 96 -11.80 5.20 -14.92
C HIS A 96 -13.00 6.06 -14.50
N GLY A 97 -12.90 6.82 -13.41
CA GLY A 97 -14.00 7.63 -12.86
C GLY A 97 -15.00 6.80 -12.06
N ASP A 98 -15.85 7.46 -11.27
CA ASP A 98 -16.83 6.79 -10.40
C ASP A 98 -17.86 5.96 -11.20
N MET A 99 -18.14 6.37 -12.44
CA MET A 99 -19.08 5.71 -13.34
C MET A 99 -18.39 4.85 -14.41
N GLY A 100 -17.06 4.69 -14.37
CA GLY A 100 -16.32 3.87 -15.33
C GLY A 100 -16.19 4.42 -16.74
N ARG A 101 -16.34 5.73 -16.92
CA ARG A 101 -16.35 6.38 -18.24
C ARG A 101 -14.97 6.81 -18.75
N GLY A 102 -13.90 6.45 -18.05
CA GLY A 102 -12.54 6.88 -18.40
C GLY A 102 -12.27 8.34 -18.04
N ASP A 103 -13.06 8.93 -17.14
CA ASP A 103 -13.03 10.34 -16.76
C ASP A 103 -12.55 10.56 -15.32
N GLY A 104 -11.75 9.61 -14.79
CA GLY A 104 -11.18 9.71 -13.45
C GLY A 104 -10.22 10.90 -13.30
N PRO A 105 -9.93 11.32 -12.07
CA PRO A 105 -9.08 12.48 -11.80
C PRO A 105 -7.68 12.40 -12.43
N VAL A 106 -7.16 11.20 -12.71
CA VAL A 106 -5.87 11.07 -13.40
C VAL A 106 -5.97 10.92 -14.92
N ALA A 107 -7.17 10.72 -15.48
CA ALA A 107 -7.37 10.50 -16.91
C ALA A 107 -6.82 11.64 -17.80
N PRO A 108 -6.97 12.94 -17.45
CA PRO A 108 -6.41 14.02 -18.26
C PRO A 108 -4.90 13.91 -18.48
N TYR A 109 -4.14 13.39 -17.51
CA TYR A 109 -2.68 13.24 -17.63
C TYR A 109 -2.27 12.17 -18.65
N PHE A 110 -3.17 11.26 -19.02
CA PHE A 110 -2.95 10.33 -20.12
C PHE A 110 -3.31 10.96 -21.46
N ASN A 111 -4.25 11.89 -21.51
CA ASN A 111 -4.71 12.53 -22.76
C ASN A 111 -3.76 13.63 -23.27
N GLU A 112 -2.81 14.08 -22.44
CA GLU A 112 -1.85 15.14 -22.78
C GLU A 112 -0.65 14.66 -23.61
N SER A 113 -0.41 13.34 -23.67
CA SER A 113 0.69 12.77 -24.46
C SER A 113 0.16 12.27 -25.82
N PRO A 114 0.74 12.69 -26.96
CA PRO A 114 0.30 12.26 -28.30
C PRO A 114 0.35 10.74 -28.50
N ASP A 115 1.20 10.05 -27.74
CA ASP A 115 1.44 8.61 -27.85
C ASP A 115 0.72 7.80 -26.76
N ALA A 116 0.08 8.47 -25.79
CA ALA A 116 -0.63 7.78 -24.73
C ALA A 116 -2.05 7.41 -25.20
N SER A 117 -2.45 6.17 -24.90
CA SER A 117 -3.83 5.75 -25.10
C SER A 117 -4.71 6.44 -24.05
N GLU A 118 -5.85 6.95 -24.50
CA GLU A 118 -6.89 7.47 -23.59
C GLU A 118 -7.30 6.39 -22.59
N VAL A 119 -7.65 6.80 -21.37
CA VAL A 119 -8.18 5.86 -20.38
C VAL A 119 -9.51 5.30 -20.88
N SER A 120 -9.60 3.98 -20.99
CA SER A 120 -10.76 3.30 -21.55
C SER A 120 -12.05 3.56 -20.76
N ASP A 121 -13.15 3.80 -21.49
CA ASP A 121 -14.52 3.69 -20.98
C ASP A 121 -14.89 2.21 -20.84
N ILE A 122 -14.94 1.72 -19.60
CA ILE A 122 -15.27 0.34 -19.27
C ILE A 122 -16.79 0.07 -19.31
N THR A 123 -17.61 1.09 -19.49
CA THR A 123 -19.05 0.97 -19.77
C THR A 123 -19.35 0.86 -21.25
N SER A 124 -18.34 1.01 -22.11
CA SER A 124 -18.53 0.95 -23.55
C SER A 124 -18.96 -0.45 -24.02
N PRO A 125 -19.79 -0.56 -25.07
CA PRO A 125 -20.20 -1.86 -25.60
C PRO A 125 -19.05 -2.74 -26.09
N ARG A 126 -17.85 -2.19 -26.29
CA ARG A 126 -16.66 -2.99 -26.61
C ARG A 126 -16.28 -3.85 -25.40
N ILE A 127 -16.26 -3.26 -24.21
CA ILE A 127 -15.81 -3.92 -22.98
C ILE A 127 -16.93 -4.76 -22.36
N THR A 128 -18.16 -4.24 -22.31
CA THR A 128 -19.28 -4.93 -21.64
C THR A 128 -19.78 -6.19 -22.38
N ARG A 129 -19.24 -6.48 -23.57
CA ARG A 129 -19.53 -7.70 -24.34
C ARG A 129 -18.48 -8.79 -24.14
N GLU A 130 -17.37 -8.47 -23.50
CA GLU A 130 -16.34 -9.44 -23.15
C GLU A 130 -16.80 -10.30 -21.96
N GLU A 131 -16.15 -11.44 -21.78
CA GLU A 131 -16.41 -12.33 -20.64
C GLU A 131 -15.78 -11.76 -19.36
N ASP A 132 -16.42 -11.98 -18.21
CA ASP A 132 -15.97 -11.44 -16.91
C ASP A 132 -14.53 -11.89 -16.58
N GLY A 133 -14.17 -13.12 -16.94
CA GLY A 133 -12.82 -13.65 -16.71
C GLY A 133 -11.69 -12.85 -17.38
N LEU A 134 -11.99 -12.04 -18.39
CA LEU A 134 -11.01 -11.19 -19.06
C LEU A 134 -10.39 -10.15 -18.10
N ILE A 135 -11.10 -9.71 -17.06
CA ILE A 135 -10.58 -8.72 -16.11
C ILE A 135 -9.58 -9.31 -15.10
N TYR A 136 -9.41 -10.64 -15.08
CA TYR A 136 -8.58 -11.38 -14.14
C TYR A 136 -7.29 -11.96 -14.76
N LEU A 137 -7.01 -11.68 -16.04
CA LEU A 137 -5.81 -12.10 -16.78
C LEU A 137 -4.98 -10.89 -17.23
#